data_AF-M0MC81-F1
#
_entry.id   AF-M0MC81-F1
#
_cell.length_a   1.000
_cell.length_b   1.000
_cell.length_c   1.000
_cell.angle_alpha   90.00
_cell.angle_beta   90.00
_cell.angle_gamma   90.00
#
_symmetry.space_group_name_H-M   'P 1'
#
loop_
_entity.id
_entity.type
_entity.pdbx_description
1 polymer ?
#
loop_
_entity_poly.entity_id
_entity_poly.type
_entity_poly.pdbx_seq_one_letter_code
_entity_poly.pdbx_strand_id
1 'polypeptide(L)'
;MTDSDSDSDSGSGSGSSSGTGPESGTDRGDHGNTAGSDPDPALGPGSVDVSAFVARSRVLLETSPPTTRRETRTWLVEPFLETLGWDAKGGSTACERDPSLDSLQLEYAFSVDGVPAVFVAVEPATDSLEESRADALADGMRRSGVDRAIYTNGREYLLLAGAGSEIERFGCRLPALPDCASALEHYARSGLATRLERHTRAHVARQLAFDRERLVDAIVGELTANVTGGESHAAEFESAADSFLAELIGAFSDESGVAGSIDTTAGDTLTFDGARGPDSNVPERRHGGDQEQPALDGTGASAVDGDDGPRADSSNSSNSSNSKTRANDGTASSSISGSVPEEQGERERERKTVTDDDDGPEHGDPLEEDGESDDGEYVVKFFNERGSIGAVGHSKSDQALVAAVEYLFDRGLSGISVPWTPTDDGPAVLNDEPARSDGVPMADPRELSNGLYLEVGGEVETRAELARALADRAGLRAMVTGDWG
;
A
#
# COMPACT_ATOMS: atom_id res chain seq x y z
N MET A 1 22.28 -61.13 3.72
CA MET A 1 21.30 -61.91 4.51
C MET A 1 20.27 -60.91 5.01
N THR A 2 19.21 -60.58 4.29
CA THR A 2 18.31 -61.45 3.50
C THR A 2 17.95 -60.81 2.16
N ASP A 3 17.96 -61.66 1.14
CA ASP A 3 17.43 -61.47 -0.22
C ASP A 3 15.91 -61.28 -0.22
N SER A 4 15.39 -60.56 -1.22
CA SER A 4 14.18 -60.93 -1.98
C SER A 4 14.04 -60.03 -3.20
N ASP A 5 14.26 -60.65 -4.36
CA ASP A 5 13.92 -60.23 -5.71
C ASP A 5 12.41 -60.01 -5.91
N SER A 6 12.04 -59.18 -6.88
CA SER A 6 10.95 -59.41 -7.85
C SER A 6 10.91 -58.33 -8.94
N ASP A 7 11.47 -58.66 -10.10
CA ASP A 7 10.88 -58.59 -11.45
C ASP A 7 9.72 -57.60 -11.72
N SER A 8 9.88 -56.64 -12.64
CA SER A 8 9.73 -56.72 -14.11
C SER A 8 8.34 -56.26 -14.57
N ASP A 9 8.26 -55.14 -15.30
CA ASP A 9 7.49 -55.13 -16.56
C ASP A 9 7.93 -53.98 -17.50
N SER A 10 8.06 -54.34 -18.78
CA SER A 10 8.60 -53.53 -19.87
C SER A 10 7.52 -53.37 -20.93
N GLY A 11 6.93 -52.18 -21.05
CA GLY A 11 5.92 -51.87 -22.07
C GLY A 11 6.49 -51.02 -23.20
N SER A 12 7.03 -51.65 -24.24
CA SER A 12 7.40 -51.02 -25.51
C SER A 12 6.18 -50.89 -26.42
N GLY A 13 5.91 -49.68 -26.93
CA GLY A 13 4.82 -49.41 -27.87
C GLY A 13 5.30 -48.61 -29.07
N SER A 14 5.84 -49.32 -30.05
CA SER A 14 6.24 -48.80 -31.37
C SER A 14 5.00 -48.66 -32.27
N GLY A 15 4.79 -47.48 -32.86
CA GLY A 15 3.74 -47.25 -33.85
C GLY A 15 4.21 -46.32 -34.96
N SER A 16 4.85 -46.90 -35.98
CA SER A 16 5.13 -46.24 -37.26
C SER A 16 3.95 -46.47 -38.21
N SER A 17 3.46 -45.42 -38.85
CA SER A 17 2.72 -45.55 -40.12
C SER A 17 2.99 -44.36 -41.02
N SER A 18 3.86 -44.62 -41.99
CA SER A 18 4.07 -43.86 -43.22
C SER A 18 2.89 -44.07 -44.17
N GLY A 19 2.44 -43.01 -44.83
CA GLY A 19 1.49 -43.06 -45.93
C GLY A 19 1.74 -41.91 -46.91
N THR A 20 2.30 -42.23 -48.07
CA THR A 20 2.65 -41.31 -49.16
C THR A 20 1.72 -41.48 -50.36
N GLY A 21 1.10 -40.37 -50.78
CA GLY A 21 0.72 -40.00 -52.16
C GLY A 21 -0.57 -40.58 -52.78
N PRO A 22 -1.01 -40.12 -53.98
CA PRO A 22 -0.73 -38.84 -54.66
C PRO A 22 -1.98 -38.16 -55.31
N GLU A 23 -1.78 -36.89 -55.71
CA GLU A 23 -2.25 -36.20 -56.94
C GLU A 23 -3.73 -35.91 -57.29
N SER A 24 -3.91 -34.66 -57.74
CA SER A 24 -4.80 -34.14 -58.82
C SER A 24 -6.22 -33.66 -58.48
N GLY A 25 -6.49 -32.38 -58.79
CA GLY A 25 -7.85 -31.90 -59.04
C GLY A 25 -8.04 -30.40 -58.85
N THR A 26 -7.70 -29.60 -59.87
CA THR A 26 -8.14 -28.21 -60.01
C THR A 26 -9.66 -28.09 -60.12
N ASP A 27 -10.30 -27.21 -59.36
CA ASP A 27 -11.52 -26.54 -59.81
C ASP A 27 -11.66 -25.12 -59.23
N ARG A 28 -12.12 -24.21 -60.08
CA ARG A 28 -12.31 -22.77 -59.86
C ARG A 28 -13.78 -22.51 -59.51
N GLY A 29 -13.99 -21.67 -58.50
CA GLY A 29 -15.24 -20.93 -58.25
C GLY A 29 -15.08 -20.18 -56.94
N ASP A 30 -14.60 -18.94 -56.95
CA ASP A 30 -15.41 -17.72 -57.06
C ASP A 30 -16.73 -17.81 -56.27
N HIS A 31 -16.71 -17.23 -55.07
CA HIS A 31 -17.74 -16.35 -54.48
C HIS A 31 -17.66 -16.39 -52.95
N GLY A 32 -17.53 -15.21 -52.33
CA GLY A 32 -17.75 -15.02 -50.89
C GLY A 32 -16.57 -14.39 -50.17
N ASN A 33 -16.30 -13.12 -50.45
CA ASN A 33 -15.46 -12.27 -49.60
C ASN A 33 -16.21 -11.97 -48.29
N THR A 34 -16.24 -12.94 -47.37
CA THR A 34 -16.49 -12.66 -45.95
C THR A 34 -15.16 -12.29 -45.35
N ALA A 35 -14.99 -11.00 -45.05
CA ALA A 35 -13.93 -10.50 -44.20
C ALA A 35 -13.96 -11.29 -42.89
N GLY A 36 -13.10 -12.31 -42.80
CA GLY A 36 -12.68 -12.84 -41.53
C GLY A 36 -11.93 -11.71 -40.85
N SER A 37 -12.59 -11.07 -39.89
CA SER A 37 -11.88 -10.44 -38.79
C SER A 37 -10.99 -11.53 -38.23
N ASP A 38 -9.70 -11.42 -38.51
CA ASP A 38 -8.68 -12.10 -37.73
C ASP A 38 -9.05 -11.85 -36.25
N PRO A 39 -9.28 -12.90 -35.44
CA PRO A 39 -9.36 -12.69 -34.01
C PRO A 39 -8.02 -12.09 -33.61
N ASP A 40 -8.10 -10.83 -33.17
CA ASP A 40 -7.03 -10.08 -32.53
C ASP A 40 -6.19 -11.07 -31.70
N PRO A 41 -4.87 -11.23 -31.96
CA PRO A 41 -4.06 -12.16 -31.21
C PRO A 41 -4.20 -11.79 -29.74
N ALA A 42 -4.87 -12.69 -29.03
CA ALA A 42 -5.15 -12.63 -27.62
C ALA A 42 -4.07 -11.84 -26.87
N LEU A 43 -4.50 -10.71 -26.30
CA LEU A 43 -3.91 -10.13 -25.10
C LEU A 43 -3.48 -11.31 -24.21
N GLY A 44 -2.17 -11.47 -24.06
CA GLY A 44 -1.63 -12.52 -23.20
C GLY A 44 -2.25 -12.41 -21.81
N PRO A 45 -2.43 -13.53 -21.08
CA PRO A 45 -2.85 -13.48 -19.69
C PRO A 45 -1.77 -12.73 -18.89
N GLY A 46 -1.93 -11.43 -18.69
CA GLY A 46 -0.95 -10.58 -18.03
C GLY A 46 -0.96 -9.09 -18.38
N SER A 47 -1.77 -8.61 -19.33
CA SER A 47 -1.90 -7.15 -19.51
C SER A 47 -2.71 -6.54 -18.37
N VAL A 48 -2.05 -5.77 -17.52
CA VAL A 48 -2.60 -4.94 -16.46
C VAL A 48 -3.70 -4.04 -17.06
N ASP A 49 -4.97 -4.37 -16.88
CA ASP A 49 -6.07 -3.51 -17.36
C ASP A 49 -6.35 -2.39 -16.35
N VAL A 50 -5.41 -1.45 -16.28
CA VAL A 50 -5.50 -0.24 -15.42
C VAL A 50 -6.74 0.57 -15.76
N SER A 51 -7.12 0.64 -17.05
CA SER A 51 -8.29 1.41 -17.50
C SER A 51 -9.59 0.84 -16.94
N ALA A 52 -9.78 -0.47 -16.97
CA ALA A 52 -10.97 -1.09 -16.38
C ALA A 52 -11.01 -0.94 -14.85
N PHE A 53 -9.86 -1.01 -14.17
CA PHE A 53 -9.76 -0.69 -12.75
C PHE A 53 -10.22 0.75 -12.47
N VAL A 54 -9.67 1.72 -13.18
CA VAL A 54 -10.01 3.15 -13.00
C VAL A 54 -11.49 3.41 -13.22
N ALA A 55 -12.09 2.81 -14.25
CA ALA A 55 -13.52 2.97 -14.52
C ALA A 55 -14.38 2.48 -13.35
N ARG A 56 -14.10 1.28 -12.80
CA ARG A 56 -14.84 0.72 -11.66
C ARG A 56 -14.64 1.55 -10.38
N SER A 57 -13.40 1.92 -10.09
CA SER A 57 -13.04 2.68 -8.89
C SER A 57 -13.68 4.07 -8.89
N ARG A 58 -13.81 4.72 -10.05
CA ARG A 58 -14.52 6.01 -10.15
C ARG A 58 -16.00 5.89 -9.82
N VAL A 59 -16.68 4.89 -10.37
CA VAL A 59 -18.09 4.63 -10.05
C VAL A 59 -18.26 4.41 -8.55
N LEU A 60 -17.40 3.57 -7.95
CA LEU A 60 -17.42 3.31 -6.52
C LEU A 60 -17.22 4.59 -5.68
N LEU A 61 -16.24 5.42 -6.04
CA LEU A 61 -15.99 6.68 -5.33
C LEU A 61 -17.14 7.71 -5.48
N GLU A 62 -17.92 7.62 -6.55
CA GLU A 62 -19.06 8.49 -6.83
C GLU A 62 -20.35 7.99 -6.13
N THR A 63 -20.55 6.68 -6.03
CA THR A 63 -21.77 6.10 -5.45
C THR A 63 -21.65 5.77 -3.96
N SER A 64 -20.47 5.33 -3.52
CA SER A 64 -20.23 4.82 -2.17
C SER A 64 -18.76 5.05 -1.77
N PRO A 65 -18.36 6.30 -1.52
CA PRO A 65 -16.99 6.62 -1.18
C PRO A 65 -16.58 5.94 0.14
N PRO A 66 -15.44 5.22 0.19
CA PRO A 66 -14.97 4.62 1.43
C PRO A 66 -14.59 5.73 2.42
N THR A 67 -14.99 5.52 3.66
CA THR A 67 -14.82 6.48 4.77
C THR A 67 -13.74 6.07 5.74
N THR A 68 -13.35 4.79 5.70
CA THR A 68 -12.29 4.26 6.55
C THR A 68 -11.08 3.81 5.74
N ARG A 69 -9.92 3.70 6.41
CA ARG A 69 -8.70 3.13 5.84
C ARG A 69 -8.93 1.69 5.36
N ARG A 70 -9.65 0.88 6.14
CA ARG A 70 -9.94 -0.52 5.81
C ARG A 70 -10.85 -0.66 4.58
N GLU A 71 -11.88 0.17 4.47
CA GLU A 71 -12.73 0.20 3.26
C GLU A 71 -11.91 0.63 2.05
N THR A 72 -11.10 1.69 2.18
CA THR A 72 -10.21 2.16 1.11
C THR A 72 -9.27 1.05 0.65
N ARG A 73 -8.64 0.36 1.60
CA ARG A 73 -7.80 -0.79 1.35
C ARG A 73 -8.55 -1.89 0.59
N THR A 74 -9.69 -2.31 1.09
CA THR A 74 -10.43 -3.48 0.56
C THR A 74 -11.10 -3.18 -0.79
N TRP A 75 -11.64 -1.98 -0.97
CA TRP A 75 -12.46 -1.63 -2.14
C TRP A 75 -11.66 -1.00 -3.28
N LEU A 76 -10.55 -0.33 -2.98
CA LEU A 76 -9.75 0.39 -3.98
C LEU A 76 -8.34 -0.20 -4.11
N VAL A 77 -7.65 -0.44 -2.99
CA VAL A 77 -6.23 -0.83 -3.03
C VAL A 77 -6.05 -2.31 -3.37
N GLU A 78 -6.81 -3.24 -2.79
CA GLU A 78 -6.71 -4.66 -3.12
C GLU A 78 -7.00 -4.92 -4.62
N PRO A 79 -8.09 -4.38 -5.23
CA PRO A 79 -8.32 -4.54 -6.67
C PRO A 79 -7.23 -3.89 -7.53
N PHE A 80 -6.62 -2.79 -7.08
CA PHE A 80 -5.48 -2.18 -7.75
C PHE A 80 -4.25 -3.10 -7.71
N LEU A 81 -3.94 -3.67 -6.55
CA LEU A 81 -2.83 -4.60 -6.36
C LEU A 81 -3.04 -5.89 -7.17
N GLU A 82 -4.27 -6.41 -7.21
CA GLU A 82 -4.66 -7.53 -8.09
C GLU A 82 -4.43 -7.19 -9.56
N THR A 83 -4.75 -5.96 -9.96
CA THR A 83 -4.49 -5.46 -11.33
C THR A 83 -2.99 -5.47 -11.64
N LEU A 84 -2.14 -5.15 -10.66
CA LEU A 84 -0.67 -5.24 -10.73
C LEU A 84 -0.12 -6.68 -10.60
N GLY A 85 -0.98 -7.69 -10.45
CA GLY A 85 -0.60 -9.10 -10.34
C GLY A 85 -0.20 -9.56 -8.94
N TRP A 86 -0.46 -8.76 -7.91
CA TRP A 86 -0.27 -9.14 -6.51
C TRP A 86 -1.50 -9.88 -5.98
N ASP A 87 -1.28 -10.90 -5.16
CA ASP A 87 -2.36 -11.60 -4.46
C ASP A 87 -2.48 -11.05 -3.03
N ALA A 88 -3.27 -9.98 -2.89
CA ALA A 88 -3.51 -9.36 -1.58
C ALA A 88 -4.39 -10.24 -0.66
N LYS A 89 -5.15 -11.19 -1.22
CA LYS A 89 -6.10 -12.05 -0.49
C LYS A 89 -5.50 -13.38 -0.04
N GLY A 90 -4.40 -13.80 -0.67
CA GLY A 90 -3.71 -15.08 -0.45
C GLY A 90 -2.74 -15.13 0.73
N GLY A 91 -2.76 -14.15 1.65
CA GLY A 91 -1.97 -14.19 2.88
C GLY A 91 -0.63 -13.46 2.83
N SER A 92 -0.46 -12.46 1.94
CA SER A 92 0.57 -11.43 2.14
C SER A 92 0.06 -10.35 3.08
N THR A 93 -0.23 -10.72 4.32
CA THR A 93 -0.54 -9.76 5.39
C THR A 93 0.63 -9.64 6.33
N ALA A 94 0.98 -8.38 6.56
CA ALA A 94 1.92 -7.84 7.53
C ALA A 94 3.39 -8.25 7.35
N CYS A 95 4.25 -7.26 7.58
CA CYS A 95 5.63 -7.45 8.03
C CYS A 95 5.67 -8.28 9.33
N GLU A 96 5.20 -9.54 9.35
CA GLU A 96 5.25 -10.40 10.54
C GLU A 96 6.68 -10.74 10.98
N ARG A 97 7.71 -10.11 10.40
CA ARG A 97 9.11 -10.50 10.61
C ARG A 97 10.09 -9.35 10.84
N ASP A 98 9.67 -8.09 10.78
CA ASP A 98 10.57 -6.98 11.04
C ASP A 98 9.89 -5.87 11.87
N PRO A 99 10.09 -5.85 13.20
CA PRO A 99 9.51 -4.83 14.07
C PRO A 99 10.08 -3.43 13.80
N SER A 100 11.21 -3.30 13.09
CA SER A 100 11.72 -2.00 12.62
C SER A 100 10.80 -1.35 11.56
N LEU A 101 9.99 -2.17 10.90
CA LEU A 101 9.00 -1.74 9.90
C LEU A 101 7.60 -1.50 10.49
N ASP A 102 7.33 -1.93 11.72
CA ASP A 102 6.03 -1.71 12.37
C ASP A 102 5.72 -0.22 12.54
N SER A 103 6.76 0.60 12.73
CA SER A 103 6.65 2.06 12.79
C SER A 103 6.14 2.72 11.50
N LEU A 104 6.21 2.03 10.35
CA LEU A 104 5.77 2.57 9.05
C LEU A 104 4.27 2.46 8.81
N GLN A 105 3.54 1.73 9.66
CA GLN A 105 2.11 1.42 9.46
C GLN A 105 1.84 0.90 8.04
N LEU A 106 2.56 -0.12 7.59
CA LEU A 106 2.36 -0.69 6.25
C LEU A 106 1.14 -1.61 6.24
N GLU A 107 0.26 -1.44 5.25
CA GLU A 107 -0.87 -2.35 5.03
C GLU A 107 -0.43 -3.61 4.28
N TYR A 108 0.56 -3.49 3.38
CA TYR A 108 1.18 -4.64 2.72
C TYR A 108 2.69 -4.48 2.54
N ALA A 109 3.40 -5.60 2.66
CA ALA A 109 4.79 -5.75 2.24
C ALA A 109 4.87 -7.01 1.37
N PHE A 110 4.82 -6.82 0.05
CA PHE A 110 4.81 -7.95 -0.87
C PHE A 110 6.21 -8.45 -1.14
N SER A 111 6.33 -9.77 -1.27
CA SER A 111 7.59 -10.44 -1.58
C SER A 111 7.55 -11.17 -2.92
N VAL A 112 8.68 -11.22 -3.60
CA VAL A 112 8.91 -12.15 -4.73
C VAL A 112 9.94 -13.18 -4.28
N ASP A 113 9.59 -14.46 -4.37
CA ASP A 113 10.47 -15.57 -3.96
C ASP A 113 11.00 -15.46 -2.52
N GLY A 114 10.22 -14.86 -1.62
CA GLY A 114 10.58 -14.67 -0.21
C GLY A 114 11.39 -13.40 0.08
N VAL A 115 11.70 -12.60 -0.93
CA VAL A 115 12.40 -11.32 -0.78
C VAL A 115 11.40 -10.16 -0.87
N PRO A 116 11.37 -9.23 0.12
CA PRO A 116 10.54 -8.04 0.06
C PRO A 116 10.82 -7.23 -1.21
N ALA A 117 9.76 -6.91 -1.93
CA ALA A 117 9.81 -6.32 -3.26
C ALA A 117 9.13 -4.95 -3.34
N VAL A 118 8.03 -4.76 -2.60
CA VAL A 118 7.30 -3.49 -2.59
C VAL A 118 6.55 -3.30 -1.28
N PHE A 119 6.63 -2.10 -0.73
CA PHE A 119 5.81 -1.66 0.38
C PHE A 119 4.54 -0.96 -0.10
N VAL A 120 3.44 -1.13 0.62
CA VAL A 120 2.17 -0.46 0.34
C VAL A 120 1.65 0.17 1.62
N ALA A 121 1.51 1.49 1.59
CA ALA A 121 0.92 2.29 2.65
C ALA A 121 -0.42 2.89 2.16
N VAL A 122 -1.41 2.93 3.05
CA VAL A 122 -2.79 3.32 2.72
C VAL A 122 -3.32 4.35 3.71
N GLU A 123 -3.97 5.38 3.18
CA GLU A 123 -4.82 6.31 3.95
C GLU A 123 -6.30 6.11 3.66
N PRO A 124 -7.21 6.56 4.55
CA PRO A 124 -8.62 6.72 4.22
C PRO A 124 -8.80 7.59 2.95
N ALA A 125 -9.77 7.25 2.10
CA ALA A 125 -10.04 8.01 0.86
C ALA A 125 -10.61 9.42 1.08
N THR A 126 -10.95 9.76 2.33
CA THR A 126 -11.31 11.11 2.77
C THR A 126 -10.10 12.00 3.03
N ASP A 127 -8.94 11.39 3.26
CA ASP A 127 -7.75 12.06 3.74
C ASP A 127 -6.77 12.28 2.59
N SER A 128 -5.88 13.25 2.72
CA SER A 128 -4.81 13.47 1.73
C SER A 128 -3.56 12.70 2.13
N LEU A 129 -2.68 12.41 1.16
CA LEU A 129 -1.40 11.76 1.45
C LEU A 129 -0.47 12.72 2.22
N GLU A 130 -0.10 12.34 3.44
CA GLU A 130 0.82 13.12 4.26
C GLU A 130 2.30 12.99 3.83
N GLU A 131 3.01 14.12 3.74
CA GLU A 131 4.43 14.16 3.40
C GLU A 131 5.30 13.49 4.47
N SER A 132 4.98 13.69 5.75
CA SER A 132 5.64 13.04 6.89
C SER A 132 5.63 11.51 6.78
N ARG A 133 4.49 10.92 6.39
CA ARG A 133 4.36 9.46 6.19
C ARG A 133 5.11 9.01 4.95
N ALA A 134 5.13 9.81 3.88
CA ALA A 134 5.94 9.52 2.70
C ALA A 134 7.45 9.53 3.00
N ASP A 135 7.92 10.41 3.88
CA ASP A 135 9.31 10.46 4.35
C ASP A 135 9.65 9.27 5.24
N ALA A 136 8.76 8.90 6.18
CA ALA A 136 8.92 7.69 6.99
C ALA A 136 8.99 6.43 6.11
N LEU A 137 8.17 6.37 5.05
CA LEU A 137 8.19 5.29 4.07
C LEU A 137 9.52 5.23 3.31
N ALA A 138 10.02 6.38 2.85
CA ALA A 138 11.32 6.50 2.21
C ALA A 138 12.46 6.05 3.15
N ASP A 139 12.40 6.39 4.43
CA ASP A 139 13.39 5.93 5.42
C ASP A 139 13.33 4.41 5.64
N GLY A 140 12.14 3.81 5.71
CA GLY A 140 12.01 2.36 5.80
C GLY A 140 12.52 1.63 4.54
N MET A 141 12.30 2.21 3.35
CA MET A 141 12.90 1.72 2.11
C MET A 141 14.43 1.70 2.18
N ARG A 142 15.05 2.76 2.71
CA ARG A 142 16.51 2.84 2.89
C ARG A 142 17.04 1.79 3.86
N ARG A 143 16.35 1.57 4.98
CA ARG A 143 16.77 0.62 6.02
C ARG A 143 16.63 -0.84 5.56
N SER A 144 15.53 -1.16 4.88
CA SER A 144 15.24 -2.52 4.41
C SER A 144 15.88 -2.87 3.07
N GLY A 145 16.35 -1.87 2.32
CA GLY A 145 16.82 -2.03 0.94
C GLY A 145 15.70 -2.25 -0.09
N VAL A 146 14.43 -2.21 0.33
CA VAL A 146 13.29 -2.26 -0.60
C VAL A 146 13.27 -0.98 -1.43
N ASP A 147 13.32 -1.13 -2.75
CA ASP A 147 13.51 -0.01 -3.67
C ASP A 147 12.21 0.49 -4.30
N ARG A 148 11.06 -0.03 -3.88
CA ARG A 148 9.74 0.38 -4.35
C ARG A 148 8.74 0.52 -3.21
N ALA A 149 7.94 1.58 -3.24
CA ALA A 149 6.75 1.68 -2.41
C ALA A 149 5.59 2.38 -3.12
N ILE A 150 4.37 2.03 -2.72
CA ILE A 150 3.13 2.64 -3.17
C ILE A 150 2.46 3.24 -1.94
N TYR A 151 2.19 4.55 -1.96
CA TYR A 151 1.45 5.22 -0.91
C TYR A 151 0.18 5.83 -1.50
N THR A 152 -1.00 5.44 -1.01
CA THR A 152 -2.27 5.79 -1.68
C THR A 152 -3.46 5.90 -0.73
N ASN A 153 -4.45 6.71 -1.11
CA ASN A 153 -5.78 6.76 -0.48
C ASN A 153 -6.87 6.26 -1.46
N GLY A 154 -6.45 5.56 -2.53
CA GLY A 154 -7.32 5.12 -3.63
C GLY A 154 -7.71 6.19 -4.65
N ARG A 155 -7.56 7.49 -4.32
CA ARG A 155 -7.80 8.63 -5.23
C ARG A 155 -6.50 9.20 -5.80
N GLU A 156 -5.46 9.22 -4.98
CA GLU A 156 -4.11 9.70 -5.26
C GLU A 156 -3.12 8.58 -4.96
N TYR A 157 -2.07 8.49 -5.78
CA TYR A 157 -1.06 7.44 -5.74
C TYR A 157 0.29 8.11 -5.79
N LEU A 158 1.10 7.92 -4.75
CA LEU A 158 2.49 8.31 -4.69
C LEU A 158 3.34 7.05 -4.87
N LEU A 159 4.06 6.99 -5.98
CA LEU A 159 4.96 5.91 -6.34
C LEU A 159 6.39 6.31 -5.96
N LEU A 160 7.02 5.56 -5.06
CA LEU A 160 8.38 5.79 -4.59
C LEU A 160 9.32 4.77 -5.22
N ALA A 161 10.39 5.23 -5.86
CA ALA A 161 11.41 4.39 -6.48
C ALA A 161 12.82 4.84 -6.11
N GLY A 162 13.69 3.88 -5.80
CA GLY A 162 15.10 4.13 -5.54
C GLY A 162 15.61 3.34 -4.33
N ALA A 163 16.92 3.10 -4.31
CA ALA A 163 17.63 2.53 -3.17
C ALA A 163 18.70 3.53 -2.72
N GLY A 164 18.82 3.76 -1.41
CA GLY A 164 19.85 4.65 -0.84
C GLY A 164 19.40 6.12 -0.68
N SER A 165 20.31 7.07 -0.95
CA SER A 165 20.12 8.47 -0.55
C SER A 165 19.01 9.20 -1.30
N GLU A 166 18.78 8.84 -2.56
CA GLU A 166 17.82 9.52 -3.44
C GLU A 166 16.65 8.58 -3.77
N ILE A 167 15.46 8.95 -3.30
CA ILE A 167 14.21 8.25 -3.58
C ILE A 167 13.36 9.19 -4.44
N GLU A 168 13.13 8.79 -5.68
CA GLU A 168 12.25 9.47 -6.62
C GLU A 168 10.80 9.28 -6.18
N ARG A 169 10.03 10.37 -6.19
CA ARG A 169 8.61 10.39 -5.86
C ARG A 169 7.82 10.80 -7.09
N PHE A 170 6.88 9.96 -7.50
CA PHE A 170 6.01 10.22 -8.65
C PHE A 170 4.55 10.15 -8.22
N GLY A 171 3.86 11.29 -8.24
CA GLY A 171 2.44 11.40 -7.88
C GLY A 171 1.53 11.30 -9.10
N CYS A 172 0.46 10.51 -9.00
CA CYS A 172 -0.59 10.43 -10.00
C CYS A 172 -1.97 10.28 -9.36
N ARG A 173 -3.01 10.79 -10.04
CA ARG A 173 -4.40 10.63 -9.58
C ARG A 173 -5.05 9.43 -10.26
N LEU A 174 -6.10 8.87 -9.63
CA LEU A 174 -6.85 7.73 -10.15
C LEU A 174 -7.21 7.86 -11.64
N PRO A 175 -7.76 8.99 -12.14
CA PRO A 175 -8.09 9.11 -13.56
C PRO A 175 -6.89 9.10 -14.52
N ALA A 176 -5.69 9.45 -14.00
CA ALA A 176 -4.44 9.55 -14.77
C ALA A 176 -3.56 8.29 -14.64
N LEU A 177 -3.98 7.28 -13.87
CA LEU A 177 -3.25 6.01 -13.78
C LEU A 177 -3.00 5.34 -15.15
N PRO A 178 -3.93 5.35 -16.14
CA PRO A 178 -3.67 4.74 -17.43
C PRO A 178 -2.52 5.44 -18.18
N ASP A 179 -2.39 6.76 -18.02
CA ASP A 179 -1.28 7.53 -18.60
C ASP A 179 0.07 7.20 -17.93
N CYS A 180 0.01 6.67 -16.71
CA CYS A 180 1.16 6.26 -15.91
C CYS A 180 1.41 4.74 -15.95
N ALA A 181 0.77 4.01 -16.87
CA ALA A 181 0.84 2.54 -16.92
C ALA A 181 2.28 2.00 -17.03
N SER A 182 3.15 2.66 -17.81
CA SER A 182 4.56 2.28 -17.92
C SER A 182 5.33 2.41 -16.60
N ALA A 183 5.00 3.42 -15.79
CA ALA A 183 5.58 3.54 -14.45
C ALA A 183 5.06 2.42 -13.53
N LEU A 184 3.78 2.07 -13.63
CA LEU A 184 3.15 1.00 -12.83
C LEU A 184 3.72 -0.39 -13.13
N GLU A 185 4.18 -0.66 -14.35
CA GLU A 185 4.87 -1.91 -14.70
C GLU A 185 6.07 -2.17 -13.79
N HIS A 186 6.74 -1.13 -13.29
CA HIS A 186 7.86 -1.27 -12.36
C HIS A 186 7.46 -1.65 -10.93
N TYR A 187 6.19 -1.59 -10.60
CA TYR A 187 5.58 -1.99 -9.33
C TYR A 187 4.72 -3.26 -9.46
N ALA A 188 4.43 -3.68 -10.70
CA ALA A 188 3.77 -4.93 -10.97
C ALA A 188 4.63 -6.12 -10.53
N ARG A 189 3.98 -7.19 -10.08
CA ARG A 189 4.67 -8.40 -9.59
C ARG A 189 5.62 -8.97 -10.64
N SER A 190 5.21 -9.02 -11.91
CA SER A 190 6.02 -9.51 -13.02
C SER A 190 7.25 -8.64 -13.25
N GLY A 191 7.09 -7.32 -13.30
CA GLY A 191 8.20 -6.37 -13.49
C GLY A 191 9.20 -6.40 -12.34
N LEU A 192 8.70 -6.56 -11.11
CA LEU A 192 9.56 -6.75 -9.94
C LEU A 192 10.23 -8.11 -9.92
N ALA A 193 9.56 -9.18 -10.34
CA ALA A 193 10.18 -10.51 -10.42
C ALA A 193 11.33 -10.57 -11.43
N THR A 194 11.20 -9.92 -12.59
CA THR A 194 12.29 -9.81 -13.56
C THR A 194 13.45 -8.98 -13.02
N ARG A 195 13.16 -7.88 -12.29
CA ARG A 195 14.22 -7.04 -11.67
C ARG A 195 14.92 -7.77 -10.52
N LEU A 196 14.19 -8.59 -9.79
CA LEU A 196 14.65 -9.35 -8.62
C LEU A 196 15.22 -10.72 -9.00
N GLU A 197 15.52 -10.96 -10.28
CA GLU A 197 16.11 -12.22 -10.75
C GLU A 197 17.27 -12.65 -9.86
N ARG A 198 17.18 -13.92 -9.44
CA ARG A 198 17.91 -14.49 -8.31
C ARG A 198 19.43 -14.35 -8.51
N HIS A 199 20.13 -14.11 -7.40
CA HIS A 199 21.61 -14.07 -7.29
C HIS A 199 22.32 -12.77 -7.70
N THR A 200 21.61 -11.64 -7.81
CA THR A 200 22.28 -10.33 -7.83
C THR A 200 22.76 -9.96 -6.43
N ARG A 201 23.86 -9.19 -6.32
CA ARG A 201 24.33 -8.71 -5.01
C ARG A 201 23.28 -7.89 -4.28
N ALA A 202 22.54 -7.06 -5.01
CA ALA A 202 21.42 -6.28 -4.48
C ALA A 202 20.32 -7.16 -3.88
N HIS A 203 20.01 -8.31 -4.48
CA HIS A 203 19.05 -9.27 -3.91
C HIS A 203 19.52 -9.81 -2.56
N VAL A 204 20.81 -10.17 -2.44
CA VAL A 204 21.40 -10.66 -1.19
C VAL A 204 21.44 -9.56 -0.13
N ALA A 205 21.84 -8.33 -0.49
CA ALA A 205 21.84 -7.19 0.42
C ALA A 205 20.45 -6.94 1.01
N ARG A 206 19.40 -6.97 0.18
CA ARG A 206 18.01 -6.79 0.63
C ARG A 206 17.55 -7.87 1.58
N GLN A 207 17.84 -9.14 1.25
CA GLN A 207 17.47 -10.23 2.13
C GLN A 207 18.17 -10.12 3.49
N LEU A 208 19.46 -9.77 3.50
CA LEU A 208 20.22 -9.58 4.74
C LEU A 208 19.73 -8.37 5.55
N ALA A 209 19.36 -7.27 4.88
CA ALA A 209 18.82 -6.08 5.53
C ALA A 209 17.45 -6.36 6.16
N PHE A 210 16.58 -7.08 5.45
CA PHE A 210 15.26 -7.46 5.96
C PHE A 210 15.33 -8.48 7.10
N ASP A 211 16.23 -9.48 7.02
CA ASP A 211 16.40 -10.48 8.08
C ASP A 211 17.36 -10.01 9.20
N ARG A 212 17.79 -8.74 9.21
CA ARG A 212 18.92 -8.27 10.03
C ARG A 212 18.76 -8.54 11.51
N GLU A 213 17.65 -8.13 12.11
CA GLU A 213 17.42 -8.32 13.55
C GLU A 213 17.37 -9.80 13.91
N ARG A 214 16.65 -10.60 13.13
CA ARG A 214 16.59 -12.06 13.30
C ARG A 214 17.98 -12.72 13.19
N LEU A 215 18.83 -12.22 12.29
CA LEU A 215 20.19 -12.71 12.13
C LEU A 215 21.08 -12.29 13.31
N VAL A 216 20.93 -11.05 13.82
CA VAL A 216 21.61 -10.61 15.06
C VAL A 216 21.22 -11.55 16.21
N ASP A 217 19.93 -11.75 16.45
CA ASP A 217 19.43 -12.61 17.52
C ASP A 217 19.94 -14.05 17.39
N ALA A 218 19.92 -14.60 16.18
CA ALA A 218 20.42 -15.94 15.92
C ALA A 218 21.93 -16.06 16.18
N ILE A 219 22.74 -15.07 15.74
CA ILE A 219 24.18 -15.05 15.96
C ILE A 219 24.49 -14.90 17.46
N VAL A 220 23.82 -13.97 18.15
CA VAL A 220 23.98 -13.74 19.59
C VAL A 220 23.58 -14.98 20.39
N GLY A 221 22.46 -15.61 20.05
CA GLY A 221 22.00 -16.85 20.67
C GLY A 221 23.04 -17.98 20.54
N GLU A 222 23.59 -18.16 19.35
CA GLU A 222 24.60 -19.19 19.10
C GLU A 222 25.92 -18.91 19.84
N LEU A 223 26.39 -17.66 19.85
CA LEU A 223 27.61 -17.25 20.58
C LEU A 223 27.43 -17.40 22.09
N THR A 224 26.28 -17.00 22.62
CA THR A 224 25.95 -17.10 24.04
C THR A 224 25.89 -18.56 24.50
N ALA A 225 25.36 -19.46 23.67
CA ALA A 225 25.25 -20.88 23.98
C ALA A 225 26.59 -21.64 23.95
N ASN A 226 27.52 -21.25 23.06
CA ASN A 226 28.75 -21.99 22.81
C ASN A 226 30.00 -21.41 23.50
N VAL A 227 29.96 -20.14 23.96
CA VAL A 227 31.09 -19.51 24.64
C VAL A 227 30.94 -19.64 26.16
N THR A 228 31.99 -20.10 26.84
CA THR A 228 32.01 -20.17 28.30
C THR A 228 31.84 -18.78 28.91
N GLY A 229 30.74 -18.57 29.65
CA GLY A 229 30.39 -17.26 30.19
C GLY A 229 29.75 -16.33 29.16
N GLY A 230 29.25 -16.87 28.03
CA GLY A 230 28.66 -16.10 26.93
C GLY A 230 27.53 -15.17 27.36
N GLU A 231 26.74 -15.54 28.38
CA GLU A 231 25.68 -14.67 28.92
C GLU A 231 26.23 -13.32 29.43
N SER A 232 27.46 -13.30 29.94
CA SER A 232 28.10 -12.05 30.42
C SER A 232 28.56 -11.14 29.27
N HIS A 233 28.63 -11.64 28.05
CA HIS A 233 29.09 -10.93 26.85
C HIS A 233 27.96 -10.70 25.82
N ALA A 234 26.70 -10.99 26.16
CA ALA A 234 25.58 -10.92 25.21
C ALA A 234 25.46 -9.55 24.50
N ALA A 235 25.59 -8.45 25.24
CA ALA A 235 25.55 -7.09 24.66
C ALA A 235 26.75 -6.79 23.73
N GLU A 236 27.93 -7.34 24.03
CA GLU A 236 29.10 -7.22 23.16
C GLU A 236 28.91 -8.04 21.86
N PHE A 237 28.32 -9.23 21.97
CA PHE A 237 27.96 -10.06 20.81
C PHE A 237 26.91 -9.40 19.95
N GLU A 238 25.89 -8.76 20.55
CA GLU A 238 24.84 -8.04 19.84
C GLU A 238 25.43 -6.90 19.02
N SER A 239 26.20 -6.00 19.65
CA SER A 239 26.85 -4.90 18.94
C SER A 239 27.81 -5.37 17.83
N ALA A 240 28.56 -6.46 18.05
CA ALA A 240 29.46 -7.02 17.06
C ALA A 240 28.71 -7.67 15.88
N ALA A 241 27.64 -8.43 16.15
CA ALA A 241 26.80 -9.05 15.12
C ALA A 241 26.08 -7.99 14.28
N ASP A 242 25.57 -6.95 14.94
CA ASP A 242 24.92 -5.79 14.32
C ASP A 242 25.86 -5.06 13.35
N SER A 243 27.09 -4.76 13.80
CA SER A 243 28.13 -4.14 12.98
C SER A 243 28.57 -5.04 11.82
N PHE A 244 28.76 -6.34 12.07
CA PHE A 244 29.14 -7.31 11.04
C PHE A 244 28.09 -7.39 9.93
N LEU A 245 26.81 -7.46 10.28
CA LEU A 245 25.74 -7.49 9.30
C LEU A 245 25.62 -6.16 8.54
N ALA A 246 25.83 -5.02 9.18
CA ALA A 246 25.87 -3.72 8.50
C ALA A 246 27.00 -3.66 7.45
N GLU A 247 28.20 -4.13 7.79
CA GLU A 247 29.32 -4.21 6.84
C GLU A 247 29.02 -5.18 5.68
N LEU A 248 28.42 -6.33 5.99
CA LEU A 248 28.02 -7.31 4.98
C LEU A 248 26.97 -6.73 4.02
N ILE A 249 25.93 -6.10 4.54
CA ILE A 249 24.89 -5.44 3.72
C ILE A 249 25.51 -4.37 2.83
N GLY A 250 26.41 -3.54 3.36
CA GLY A 250 27.13 -2.53 2.58
C GLY A 250 27.94 -3.13 1.43
N ALA A 251 28.70 -4.19 1.70
CA ALA A 251 29.52 -4.88 0.69
C ALA A 251 28.70 -5.50 -0.46
N PHE A 252 27.43 -5.83 -0.22
CA PHE A 252 26.51 -6.33 -1.24
C PHE A 252 25.67 -5.21 -1.89
N SER A 253 25.61 -4.01 -1.30
CA SER A 253 24.83 -2.86 -1.82
C SER A 253 25.64 -1.98 -2.78
N ASP A 254 26.96 -1.90 -2.62
CA ASP A 254 27.84 -1.09 -3.46
C ASP A 254 28.09 -1.75 -4.83
N GLU A 255 27.13 -1.62 -5.75
CA GLU A 255 27.37 -1.77 -7.18
C GLU A 255 26.81 -0.60 -8.00
N SER A 256 27.32 0.60 -7.71
CA SER A 256 27.21 1.76 -8.60
C SER A 256 28.47 2.61 -8.46
N GLY A 257 29.63 2.05 -8.85
CA GLY A 257 30.88 2.81 -8.76
C GLY A 257 32.17 2.20 -9.31
N VAL A 258 32.23 0.94 -9.76
CA VAL A 258 33.50 0.38 -10.27
C VAL A 258 33.31 -0.39 -11.58
N ALA A 259 32.88 0.35 -12.61
CA ALA A 259 33.39 0.12 -13.96
C ALA A 259 34.68 0.94 -14.11
N GLY A 260 35.80 0.43 -13.61
CA GLY A 260 37.11 1.03 -13.83
C GLY A 260 38.06 0.87 -12.66
N SER A 261 39.16 0.14 -12.91
CA SER A 261 40.36 0.03 -12.07
C SER A 261 40.33 -1.03 -10.96
N ILE A 262 40.21 -2.30 -11.35
CA ILE A 262 41.08 -3.32 -10.74
C ILE A 262 42.37 -3.32 -11.57
N ASP A 263 43.28 -2.41 -11.22
CA ASP A 263 44.69 -2.60 -11.55
C ASP A 263 45.17 -3.76 -10.67
N THR A 264 45.22 -4.94 -11.28
CA THR A 264 45.78 -6.14 -10.66
C THR A 264 47.30 -5.97 -10.69
N THR A 265 47.86 -5.32 -9.67
CA THR A 265 49.28 -5.43 -9.37
C THR A 265 49.47 -6.09 -8.00
N ALA A 266 49.61 -7.42 -8.09
CA ALA A 266 50.62 -8.20 -7.42
C ALA A 266 50.96 -7.84 -5.96
N GLY A 267 50.38 -8.63 -5.05
CA GLY A 267 51.09 -9.32 -3.98
C GLY A 267 51.90 -8.46 -3.01
N ASP A 268 51.38 -8.30 -1.80
CA ASP A 268 52.27 -8.38 -0.65
C ASP A 268 51.65 -9.20 0.47
N THR A 269 52.49 -10.07 0.97
CA THR A 269 52.19 -11.15 1.90
C THR A 269 52.32 -10.60 3.30
N LEU A 270 51.39 -10.97 4.18
CA LEU A 270 51.45 -10.73 5.60
C LEU A 270 52.82 -11.16 6.17
N THR A 271 53.62 -10.20 6.65
CA THR A 271 54.65 -10.46 7.66
C THR A 271 54.40 -9.60 8.89
N PHE A 272 53.91 -10.30 9.91
CA PHE A 272 53.86 -9.90 11.29
C PHE A 272 55.29 -9.89 11.84
N ASP A 273 55.79 -8.77 12.34
CA ASP A 273 56.98 -8.77 13.18
C ASP A 273 56.86 -7.74 14.31
N GLY A 274 57.07 -8.24 15.53
CA GLY A 274 56.94 -7.51 16.77
C GLY A 274 58.30 -7.25 17.41
N ALA A 275 58.36 -6.11 18.10
CA ALA A 275 59.25 -5.79 19.22
C ALA A 275 60.77 -5.72 18.96
N ARG A 276 61.27 -4.48 18.86
CA ARG A 276 62.43 -3.96 19.65
C ARG A 276 62.54 -2.44 19.48
N GLY A 277 62.38 -1.69 20.58
CA GLY A 277 62.94 -0.33 20.67
C GLY A 277 64.39 -0.38 21.14
N PRO A 278 64.95 0.71 21.68
CA PRO A 278 64.82 2.13 21.30
C PRO A 278 66.20 2.70 20.92
N ASP A 279 66.30 3.79 20.15
CA ASP A 279 67.37 4.76 20.40
C ASP A 279 67.17 6.13 19.75
N SER A 280 67.77 7.10 20.42
CA SER A 280 67.56 8.54 20.35
C SER A 280 68.26 9.20 19.17
N ASN A 281 67.69 10.28 18.62
CA ASN A 281 68.33 11.61 18.54
C ASN A 281 67.51 12.65 17.74
N VAL A 282 67.32 13.79 18.40
CA VAL A 282 66.91 15.13 17.93
C VAL A 282 68.20 15.99 17.91
N PRO A 283 68.32 17.23 17.37
CA PRO A 283 67.48 18.10 16.50
C PRO A 283 68.23 18.65 15.26
N GLU A 284 67.57 19.42 14.37
CA GLU A 284 67.97 20.83 14.12
C GLU A 284 66.97 21.62 13.28
N ARG A 285 67.04 22.95 13.47
CA ARG A 285 66.12 23.99 13.01
C ARG A 285 66.60 24.66 11.71
N ARG A 286 65.65 25.40 11.10
CA ARG A 286 65.73 26.76 10.48
C ARG A 286 65.86 26.92 8.95
N HIS A 287 64.89 27.73 8.48
CA HIS A 287 64.98 28.90 7.58
C HIS A 287 65.32 28.72 6.08
N GLY A 288 64.33 29.10 5.26
CA GLY A 288 64.38 30.33 4.43
C GLY A 288 65.02 30.21 3.04
N GLY A 289 64.34 30.71 2.02
CA GLY A 289 64.97 31.00 0.72
C GLY A 289 64.00 31.11 -0.44
N ASP A 290 63.85 32.33 -0.92
CA ASP A 290 63.11 32.80 -2.10
C ASP A 290 63.62 32.27 -3.47
N GLN A 291 62.88 32.67 -4.52
CA GLN A 291 63.27 32.82 -5.95
C GLN A 291 63.24 31.53 -6.79
N GLU A 292 62.78 31.51 -8.05
CA GLU A 292 62.69 32.55 -9.09
C GLU A 292 61.75 32.06 -10.22
N GLN A 293 60.90 32.95 -10.75
CA GLN A 293 60.27 32.79 -12.06
C GLN A 293 61.24 33.26 -13.16
N PRO A 294 61.10 32.75 -14.39
CA PRO A 294 61.33 33.59 -15.56
C PRO A 294 60.09 33.66 -16.46
N ALA A 295 59.70 34.89 -16.75
CA ALA A 295 58.89 35.27 -17.91
C ALA A 295 59.79 35.35 -19.15
N LEU A 296 59.29 34.96 -20.32
CA LEU A 296 59.74 35.52 -21.60
C LEU A 296 58.57 35.62 -22.60
N ASP A 297 58.48 36.83 -23.14
CA ASP A 297 57.72 37.35 -24.28
C ASP A 297 57.91 36.58 -25.59
N GLY A 298 56.99 36.78 -26.55
CA GLY A 298 57.37 36.75 -27.96
C GLY A 298 56.29 36.48 -29.01
N THR A 299 55.36 37.42 -29.17
CA THR A 299 54.86 37.99 -30.44
C THR A 299 55.09 37.26 -31.78
N GLY A 300 54.02 37.10 -32.59
CA GLY A 300 54.12 36.92 -34.05
C GLY A 300 52.78 36.64 -34.74
N ALA A 301 52.39 37.50 -35.69
CA ALA A 301 51.04 37.71 -36.21
C ALA A 301 50.71 37.04 -37.57
N SER A 302 49.41 37.11 -37.92
CA SER A 302 48.75 37.10 -39.27
C SER A 302 47.86 35.88 -39.53
N ALA A 303 46.74 35.92 -40.25
CA ALA A 303 45.75 36.91 -40.72
C ALA A 303 44.74 36.09 -41.59
N VAL A 304 43.65 36.72 -42.08
CA VAL A 304 42.69 36.30 -43.14
C VAL A 304 41.40 35.64 -42.61
N ASP A 305 40.32 36.43 -42.42
CA ASP A 305 39.15 36.68 -43.32
C ASP A 305 38.17 35.48 -43.36
N GLY A 306 36.85 35.60 -43.27
CA GLY A 306 35.87 36.70 -43.20
C GLY A 306 34.48 36.06 -42.95
N ASP A 307 33.56 36.74 -42.25
CA ASP A 307 32.35 37.37 -42.84
C ASP A 307 31.18 36.35 -43.04
N ASP A 308 29.90 36.54 -42.71
CA ASP A 308 29.10 37.71 -42.33
C ASP A 308 27.76 37.23 -41.67
N GLY A 309 27.00 38.15 -41.05
CA GLY A 309 25.94 37.95 -40.00
C GLY A 309 24.55 37.40 -40.41
N PRO A 310 23.40 37.86 -39.83
CA PRO A 310 23.20 38.68 -38.62
C PRO A 310 21.97 38.33 -37.70
N ARG A 311 22.07 38.77 -36.42
CA ARG A 311 21.11 39.53 -35.56
C ARG A 311 19.64 39.10 -35.37
N ALA A 312 19.22 39.03 -34.10
CA ALA A 312 18.34 40.04 -33.47
C ALA A 312 18.27 39.88 -31.93
N ASP A 313 18.79 40.89 -31.22
CA ASP A 313 18.53 41.19 -29.82
C ASP A 313 17.08 41.67 -29.61
N SER A 314 16.51 41.41 -28.43
CA SER A 314 15.57 42.34 -27.78
C SER A 314 15.34 41.97 -26.32
N SER A 315 16.14 42.57 -25.45
CA SER A 315 15.73 42.92 -24.10
C SER A 315 15.27 44.38 -24.10
N ASN A 316 14.07 44.70 -23.59
CA ASN A 316 13.93 45.75 -22.57
C ASN A 316 12.49 45.94 -22.04
N SER A 317 12.48 46.39 -20.78
CA SER A 317 11.57 47.38 -20.19
C SER A 317 10.29 46.94 -19.46
N SER A 318 10.41 47.18 -18.17
CA SER A 318 9.45 47.37 -17.09
C SER A 318 8.50 48.58 -17.24
N ASN A 319 7.54 48.62 -16.31
CA ASN A 319 6.70 49.73 -15.82
C ASN A 319 5.35 50.02 -16.52
N SER A 320 4.23 49.80 -15.80
CA SER A 320 3.52 50.89 -15.10
C SER A 320 2.20 50.44 -14.47
N SER A 321 1.91 51.06 -13.33
CA SER A 321 0.73 50.98 -12.49
C SER A 321 -0.37 52.00 -12.86
N ASN A 322 -1.56 51.78 -12.28
CA ASN A 322 -2.70 52.69 -12.02
C ASN A 322 -3.81 52.94 -13.09
N SER A 323 -5.05 52.57 -12.73
CA SER A 323 -6.22 53.46 -12.41
C SER A 323 -7.53 52.63 -12.37
N LYS A 324 -8.33 52.60 -11.28
CA LYS A 324 -9.52 53.47 -10.97
C LYS A 324 -10.39 53.74 -12.22
N THR A 325 -11.71 53.48 -12.29
CA THR A 325 -12.81 53.96 -11.41
C THR A 325 -14.22 53.41 -11.84
N ARG A 326 -15.11 53.19 -10.85
CA ARG A 326 -16.57 53.54 -10.73
C ARG A 326 -17.74 52.84 -11.50
N ALA A 327 -18.70 52.36 -10.67
CA ALA A 327 -20.13 52.75 -10.52
C ALA A 327 -21.27 52.09 -11.35
N ASN A 328 -22.19 51.40 -10.62
CA ASN A 328 -23.68 51.41 -10.63
C ASN A 328 -24.12 50.22 -9.72
N ASP A 329 -24.90 50.27 -8.64
CA ASP A 329 -26.07 51.03 -8.13
C ASP A 329 -27.37 50.92 -8.97
N GLY A 330 -28.47 50.48 -8.33
CA GLY A 330 -29.77 50.30 -9.00
C GLY A 330 -30.83 49.33 -8.41
N THR A 331 -31.11 49.42 -7.11
CA THR A 331 -32.34 49.15 -6.31
C THR A 331 -33.72 48.88 -6.98
N ALA A 332 -34.50 47.92 -6.41
CA ALA A 332 -35.91 48.02 -5.89
C ALA A 332 -36.53 46.61 -5.68
N SER A 333 -36.87 46.12 -4.47
CA SER A 333 -37.96 46.45 -3.53
C SER A 333 -39.31 45.75 -3.83
N SER A 334 -39.76 44.88 -2.92
CA SER A 334 -41.15 44.87 -2.36
C SER A 334 -41.33 43.85 -1.24
N SER A 335 -42.13 44.26 -0.27
CA SER A 335 -42.45 43.70 1.04
C SER A 335 -43.94 43.34 1.15
N ILE A 336 -44.31 42.46 2.11
CA ILE A 336 -45.62 42.25 2.81
C ILE A 336 -45.27 41.22 3.92
N SER A 337 -45.29 41.45 5.24
CA SER A 337 -46.23 42.02 6.22
C SER A 337 -47.44 41.12 6.58
N GLY A 338 -47.49 40.66 7.83
CA GLY A 338 -48.62 39.96 8.46
C GLY A 338 -48.29 39.54 9.90
N SER A 339 -49.14 39.88 10.87
CA SER A 339 -48.83 40.14 12.29
C SER A 339 -49.65 39.27 13.27
N VAL A 340 -49.05 38.88 14.44
CA VAL A 340 -49.54 38.94 15.86
C VAL A 340 -50.84 38.14 16.24
N PRO A 341 -51.18 37.74 17.52
CA PRO A 341 -50.59 37.94 18.90
C PRO A 341 -50.29 36.62 19.67
N GLU A 342 -49.49 36.55 20.75
CA GLU A 342 -49.51 37.16 22.11
C GLU A 342 -50.56 36.54 23.08
N GLU A 343 -50.10 35.74 24.06
CA GLU A 343 -50.78 35.60 25.36
C GLU A 343 -49.80 35.20 26.50
N GLN A 344 -50.15 35.62 27.70
CA GLN A 344 -49.33 35.86 28.89
C GLN A 344 -49.43 34.75 29.95
N GLY A 345 -48.51 34.73 30.92
CA GLY A 345 -48.64 34.05 32.22
C GLY A 345 -47.29 33.99 32.95
N GLU A 346 -46.91 35.01 33.73
CA GLU A 346 -46.97 35.06 35.23
C GLU A 346 -46.04 34.04 35.93
N ARG A 347 -44.86 34.46 36.45
CA ARG A 347 -44.55 35.01 37.80
C ARG A 347 -44.33 33.95 38.90
N GLU A 348 -43.12 33.96 39.49
CA GLU A 348 -42.77 33.98 40.95
C GLU A 348 -41.28 33.58 41.11
N ARG A 349 -40.34 34.48 41.48
CA ARG A 349 -39.82 34.77 42.85
C ARG A 349 -39.49 33.48 43.64
N GLU A 350 -38.26 33.23 44.11
CA GLU A 350 -37.53 33.95 45.17
C GLU A 350 -36.07 33.46 45.34
N ARG A 351 -35.20 34.40 45.79
CA ARG A 351 -34.06 34.30 46.74
C ARG A 351 -32.88 33.37 46.40
N LYS A 352 -31.66 33.89 46.16
CA LYS A 352 -30.72 34.59 47.08
C LYS A 352 -30.04 33.63 48.07
N THR A 353 -28.79 33.26 47.80
CA THR A 353 -27.69 33.31 48.77
C THR A 353 -26.36 33.45 48.04
N VAL A 354 -25.62 34.48 48.45
CA VAL A 354 -24.25 34.84 48.10
C VAL A 354 -23.34 34.18 49.14
N THR A 355 -22.23 33.59 48.70
CA THR A 355 -20.97 33.55 49.46
C THR A 355 -19.82 33.57 48.45
N ASP A 356 -19.18 34.74 48.34
CA ASP A 356 -17.80 34.93 47.92
C ASP A 356 -16.87 34.45 49.04
N ASP A 357 -15.80 33.73 48.68
CA ASP A 357 -14.48 33.65 49.32
C ASP A 357 -13.61 32.87 48.31
N ASP A 358 -12.79 33.52 47.48
CA ASP A 358 -11.42 33.99 47.76
C ASP A 358 -10.40 32.83 47.90
N ASP A 359 -9.68 32.56 46.79
CA ASP A 359 -8.23 32.27 46.70
C ASP A 359 -7.91 31.61 45.35
N GLY A 360 -7.10 32.26 44.51
CA GLY A 360 -6.34 31.60 43.44
C GLY A 360 -4.92 31.29 43.91
N PRO A 361 -3.96 30.94 43.03
CA PRO A 361 -4.06 30.24 41.74
C PRO A 361 -3.06 29.05 41.70
N GLU A 362 -3.41 27.89 41.14
CA GLU A 362 -2.38 26.93 40.71
C GLU A 362 -2.71 26.29 39.36
N HIS A 363 -1.76 26.45 38.45
CA HIS A 363 -1.65 25.76 37.17
C HIS A 363 -1.60 24.23 37.41
N GLY A 364 -2.64 23.54 36.99
CA GLY A 364 -2.61 22.10 36.75
C GLY A 364 -2.98 21.85 35.30
N ASP A 365 -2.03 21.39 34.50
CA ASP A 365 -2.27 20.82 33.19
C ASP A 365 -3.36 19.73 33.30
N PRO A 366 -4.40 19.74 32.46
CA PRO A 366 -5.28 18.59 32.36
C PRO A 366 -4.48 17.49 31.66
N LEU A 367 -4.09 16.49 32.43
CA LEU A 367 -3.71 15.19 31.89
C LEU A 367 -4.92 14.71 31.07
N GLU A 368 -4.74 14.68 29.75
CA GLU A 368 -5.62 13.97 28.85
C GLU A 368 -5.58 12.50 29.28
N GLU A 369 -6.67 12.05 29.92
CA GLU A 369 -6.94 10.64 30.09
C GLU A 369 -7.06 10.05 28.68
N ASP A 370 -6.10 9.20 28.33
CA ASP A 370 -6.16 8.32 27.16
C ASP A 370 -7.46 7.51 27.24
N GLY A 371 -8.50 8.01 26.59
CA GLY A 371 -9.69 7.24 26.28
C GLY A 371 -9.29 6.20 25.24
N GLU A 372 -8.93 5.01 25.71
CA GLU A 372 -9.04 3.77 24.92
C GLU A 372 -10.45 3.74 24.36
N SER A 373 -10.60 4.19 23.12
CA SER A 373 -11.82 4.08 22.36
C SER A 373 -11.87 2.62 21.95
N ASP A 374 -12.58 1.84 22.76
CA ASP A 374 -12.97 0.46 22.49
C ASP A 374 -13.75 0.46 21.15
N ASP A 375 -13.03 0.31 20.05
CA ASP A 375 -13.53 0.40 18.68
C ASP A 375 -14.14 -0.92 18.26
N GLY A 376 -15.16 -1.35 19.01
CA GLY A 376 -15.67 -2.71 18.92
C GLY A 376 -15.92 -3.18 17.50
N GLU A 377 -15.26 -4.27 17.09
CA GLU A 377 -15.27 -4.78 15.72
C GLU A 377 -16.33 -5.88 15.59
N TYR A 378 -17.24 -5.75 14.63
CA TYR A 378 -18.27 -6.75 14.36
C TYR A 378 -18.05 -7.34 12.96
N VAL A 379 -17.48 -8.55 12.87
CA VAL A 379 -17.20 -9.23 11.58
C VAL A 379 -18.06 -10.48 11.41
N VAL A 380 -18.59 -10.69 10.20
CA VAL A 380 -19.27 -11.91 9.75
C VAL A 380 -18.49 -12.53 8.59
N LYS A 381 -17.95 -13.73 8.79
CA LYS A 381 -17.27 -14.55 7.78
C LYS A 381 -18.22 -15.60 7.22
N PHE A 382 -18.31 -15.71 5.90
CA PHE A 382 -19.19 -16.66 5.22
C PHE A 382 -18.39 -17.81 4.61
N PHE A 383 -18.97 -19.01 4.69
CA PHE A 383 -18.38 -20.24 4.19
C PHE A 383 -19.39 -21.02 3.36
N ASN A 384 -18.92 -21.62 2.27
CA ASN A 384 -19.64 -22.67 1.55
C ASN A 384 -18.98 -24.04 1.85
N GLU A 385 -19.37 -25.08 1.11
CA GLU A 385 -18.77 -26.42 1.22
C GLU A 385 -17.28 -26.47 0.83
N ARG A 386 -16.81 -25.51 0.02
CA ARG A 386 -15.45 -25.44 -0.51
C ARG A 386 -14.51 -24.56 0.30
N GLY A 387 -15.02 -23.81 1.27
CA GLY A 387 -14.21 -22.93 2.14
C GLY A 387 -14.84 -21.57 2.39
N SER A 388 -14.01 -20.62 2.84
CA SER A 388 -14.40 -19.22 3.05
C SER A 388 -14.64 -18.53 1.72
N ILE A 389 -15.74 -17.79 1.60
CA ILE A 389 -16.09 -17.06 0.37
C ILE A 389 -16.03 -15.53 0.51
N GLY A 390 -15.97 -15.04 1.75
CA GLY A 390 -15.80 -13.63 2.06
C GLY A 390 -16.11 -13.31 3.52
N ALA A 391 -15.84 -12.07 3.88
CA ALA A 391 -16.10 -11.52 5.20
C ALA A 391 -16.55 -10.07 5.05
N VAL A 392 -17.46 -9.65 5.90
CA VAL A 392 -17.85 -8.24 6.05
C VAL A 392 -17.85 -7.87 7.51
N GLY A 393 -17.70 -6.60 7.82
CA GLY A 393 -17.78 -6.13 9.19
C GLY A 393 -17.87 -4.63 9.29
N HIS A 394 -18.19 -4.14 10.49
CA HIS A 394 -18.32 -2.73 10.81
C HIS A 394 -18.00 -2.51 12.29
N SER A 395 -17.70 -1.27 12.69
CA SER A 395 -17.54 -0.85 14.10
C SER A 395 -18.85 -0.78 14.89
N LYS A 396 -19.97 -1.16 14.28
CA LYS A 396 -21.30 -1.15 14.89
C LYS A 396 -22.07 -2.38 14.43
N SER A 397 -22.68 -3.10 15.37
CA SER A 397 -23.38 -4.36 15.07
C SER A 397 -24.56 -4.20 14.11
N ASP A 398 -25.29 -3.06 14.15
CA ASP A 398 -26.40 -2.77 13.24
C ASP A 398 -25.90 -2.65 11.79
N GLN A 399 -24.82 -1.91 11.57
CA GLN A 399 -24.23 -1.73 10.25
C GLN A 399 -23.51 -2.99 9.75
N ALA A 400 -22.89 -3.77 10.64
CA ALA A 400 -22.27 -5.05 10.28
C ALA A 400 -23.33 -6.06 9.82
N LEU A 401 -24.50 -6.06 10.44
CA LEU A 401 -25.66 -6.84 10.00
C LEU A 401 -26.14 -6.37 8.61
N VAL A 402 -26.32 -5.06 8.38
CA VAL A 402 -26.68 -4.54 7.04
C VAL A 402 -25.68 -4.99 5.98
N ALA A 403 -24.38 -4.82 6.23
CA ALA A 403 -23.32 -5.25 5.32
C ALA A 403 -23.33 -6.76 5.06
N ALA A 404 -23.67 -7.58 6.07
CA ALA A 404 -23.87 -9.02 5.92
C ALA A 404 -25.01 -9.35 4.96
N VAL A 405 -26.14 -8.67 5.08
CA VAL A 405 -27.30 -8.90 4.21
C VAL A 405 -27.02 -8.44 2.77
N GLU A 406 -26.40 -7.27 2.60
CA GLU A 406 -25.99 -6.75 1.28
C GLU A 406 -25.02 -7.70 0.58
N TYR A 407 -24.00 -8.18 1.29
CA TYR A 407 -23.04 -9.14 0.75
C TYR A 407 -23.72 -10.42 0.25
N LEU A 408 -24.70 -10.92 1.00
CA LEU A 408 -25.46 -12.09 0.61
C LEU A 408 -26.32 -11.82 -0.64
N PHE A 409 -26.91 -10.63 -0.78
CA PHE A 409 -27.68 -10.24 -1.98
C PHE A 409 -26.80 -10.14 -3.22
N ASP A 410 -25.64 -9.50 -3.11
CA ASP A 410 -24.67 -9.37 -4.21
C ASP A 410 -24.14 -10.71 -4.71
N ARG A 411 -24.01 -11.70 -3.81
CA ARG A 411 -23.57 -13.05 -4.14
C ARG A 411 -24.69 -14.00 -4.57
N GLY A 412 -25.88 -13.45 -4.79
CA GLY A 412 -26.99 -14.19 -5.37
C GLY A 412 -27.78 -14.99 -4.36
N LEU A 413 -28.19 -14.35 -3.24
CA LEU A 413 -29.38 -14.74 -2.46
C LEU A 413 -30.60 -14.84 -3.38
N SER A 414 -30.69 -15.96 -4.09
CA SER A 414 -31.79 -16.30 -4.97
C SER A 414 -32.71 -17.22 -4.17
N GLY A 415 -33.77 -16.66 -3.60
CA GLY A 415 -34.81 -17.47 -2.93
C GLY A 415 -35.31 -16.99 -1.56
N ILE A 416 -34.87 -15.83 -1.07
CA ILE A 416 -35.56 -15.16 0.04
C ILE A 416 -36.80 -14.49 -0.53
N SER A 417 -37.98 -14.98 -0.11
CA SER A 417 -39.25 -14.32 -0.39
C SER A 417 -39.58 -13.41 0.78
N VAL A 418 -39.85 -12.15 0.50
CA VAL A 418 -40.39 -11.21 1.49
C VAL A 418 -41.91 -11.39 1.64
N PRO A 419 -42.48 -11.20 2.83
CA PRO A 419 -41.79 -10.96 4.11
C PRO A 419 -41.03 -12.22 4.60
N TRP A 420 -39.80 -12.03 5.09
CA TRP A 420 -38.96 -13.13 5.60
C TRP A 420 -38.81 -13.06 7.13
N THR A 421 -38.90 -14.23 7.77
CA THR A 421 -38.80 -14.42 9.22
C THR A 421 -37.66 -15.41 9.51
N PRO A 422 -36.86 -15.22 10.59
CA PRO A 422 -35.80 -16.17 10.97
C PRO A 422 -36.34 -17.49 11.51
N THR A 423 -37.56 -17.46 12.07
CA THR A 423 -38.28 -18.61 12.62
C THR A 423 -39.67 -18.68 12.01
N ASP A 424 -40.24 -19.89 11.93
CA ASP A 424 -41.53 -20.14 11.25
C ASP A 424 -42.70 -19.33 11.86
N ASP A 425 -42.62 -18.98 13.14
CA ASP A 425 -43.63 -18.22 13.88
C ASP A 425 -43.14 -16.81 14.32
N GLY A 426 -41.99 -16.34 13.79
CA GLY A 426 -41.36 -15.08 14.19
C GLY A 426 -41.89 -13.84 13.46
N PRO A 427 -41.64 -12.63 13.98
CA PRO A 427 -41.90 -11.40 13.25
C PRO A 427 -41.02 -11.30 12.00
N ALA A 428 -41.57 -10.71 10.93
CA ALA A 428 -40.79 -10.46 9.71
C ALA A 428 -39.71 -9.41 9.98
N VAL A 429 -38.47 -9.78 9.70
CA VAL A 429 -37.28 -8.94 9.91
C VAL A 429 -36.72 -8.38 8.62
N LEU A 430 -37.17 -8.91 7.47
CA LEU A 430 -36.85 -8.40 6.14
C LEU A 430 -38.14 -8.32 5.32
N ASN A 431 -38.48 -7.14 4.80
CA ASN A 431 -39.72 -6.91 4.09
C ASN A 431 -39.58 -5.85 2.98
N ASP A 432 -40.59 -5.68 2.13
CA ASP A 432 -40.64 -4.61 1.10
C ASP A 432 -41.15 -3.26 1.65
N GLU A 433 -41.79 -3.27 2.81
CA GLU A 433 -42.20 -2.08 3.57
C GLU A 433 -41.47 -2.05 4.93
N PRO A 434 -41.26 -0.87 5.55
CA PRO A 434 -40.65 -0.73 6.89
C PRO A 434 -41.59 -1.15 8.02
N ALA A 435 -42.37 -2.21 7.80
CA ALA A 435 -43.33 -2.80 8.71
C ALA A 435 -43.20 -4.33 8.67
N ARG A 436 -43.48 -4.95 9.81
CA ARG A 436 -43.55 -6.40 9.98
C ARG A 436 -44.80 -6.96 9.29
N SER A 437 -44.88 -8.28 9.17
CA SER A 437 -45.99 -8.99 8.53
C SER A 437 -47.36 -8.78 9.21
N ASP A 438 -47.39 -8.32 10.46
CA ASP A 438 -48.60 -7.97 11.22
C ASP A 438 -48.99 -6.47 11.10
N GLY A 439 -48.23 -5.70 10.34
CA GLY A 439 -48.41 -4.25 10.15
C GLY A 439 -47.79 -3.39 11.25
N VAL A 440 -47.09 -3.98 12.23
CA VAL A 440 -46.35 -3.23 13.25
C VAL A 440 -45.07 -2.66 12.64
N PRO A 441 -44.70 -1.38 12.86
CA PRO A 441 -43.45 -0.83 12.35
C PRO A 441 -42.23 -1.63 12.84
N MET A 442 -41.24 -1.81 11.97
CA MET A 442 -39.96 -2.44 12.34
C MET A 442 -39.22 -1.59 13.38
N ALA A 443 -38.46 -2.25 14.26
CA ALA A 443 -37.55 -1.57 15.19
C ALA A 443 -36.26 -1.15 14.48
N ASP A 444 -36.05 0.16 14.29
CA ASP A 444 -34.92 0.72 13.54
C ASP A 444 -34.79 0.12 12.12
N PRO A 445 -35.73 0.42 11.20
CA PRO A 445 -35.67 -0.10 9.84
C PRO A 445 -34.50 0.53 9.05
N ARG A 446 -33.73 -0.31 8.36
CA ARG A 446 -32.68 0.10 7.42
C ARG A 446 -33.06 -0.33 6.01
N GLU A 447 -33.09 0.64 5.10
CA GLU A 447 -33.28 0.38 3.68
C GLU A 447 -31.99 -0.19 3.08
N LEU A 448 -32.12 -1.28 2.33
CA LEU A 448 -31.06 -1.95 1.60
C LEU A 448 -30.98 -1.42 0.16
N SER A 449 -29.87 -1.69 -0.52
CA SER A 449 -29.59 -1.27 -1.90
C SER A 449 -30.62 -1.74 -2.93
N ASN A 450 -31.33 -2.83 -2.63
CA ASN A 450 -32.38 -3.42 -3.46
C ASN A 450 -33.79 -2.88 -3.14
N GLY A 451 -33.92 -1.91 -2.24
CA GLY A 451 -35.19 -1.30 -1.83
C GLY A 451 -35.98 -2.10 -0.79
N LEU A 452 -35.42 -3.17 -0.24
CA LEU A 452 -36.00 -3.88 0.90
C LEU A 452 -35.63 -3.21 2.23
N TYR A 453 -36.41 -3.47 3.27
CA TYR A 453 -36.19 -2.98 4.63
C TYR A 453 -35.81 -4.11 5.57
N LEU A 454 -34.70 -3.93 6.28
CA LEU A 454 -34.18 -4.83 7.31
C LEU A 454 -34.39 -4.22 8.70
N GLU A 455 -34.92 -5.00 9.64
CA GLU A 455 -34.99 -4.63 11.05
C GLU A 455 -33.63 -4.84 11.72
N VAL A 456 -33.00 -3.76 12.20
CA VAL A 456 -31.70 -3.84 12.90
C VAL A 456 -31.77 -3.45 14.38
N GLY A 457 -32.97 -3.21 14.91
CA GLY A 457 -33.21 -3.00 16.34
C GLY A 457 -32.88 -4.24 17.18
N GLY A 458 -32.72 -4.04 18.49
CA GLY A 458 -32.43 -5.11 19.45
C GLY A 458 -30.98 -5.13 19.95
N GLU A 459 -30.63 -6.21 20.64
CA GLU A 459 -29.31 -6.42 21.23
C GLU A 459 -28.32 -6.96 20.18
N VAL A 460 -27.03 -6.83 20.47
CA VAL A 460 -25.94 -7.31 19.62
C VAL A 460 -26.08 -8.79 19.28
N GLU A 461 -26.39 -9.62 20.28
CA GLU A 461 -26.55 -11.07 20.11
C GLU A 461 -27.68 -11.41 19.14
N THR A 462 -28.80 -10.67 19.20
CA THR A 462 -29.93 -10.83 18.28
C THR A 462 -29.53 -10.52 16.83
N ARG A 463 -28.71 -9.48 16.61
CA ARG A 463 -28.17 -9.16 15.27
C ARG A 463 -27.21 -10.24 14.77
N ALA A 464 -26.41 -10.81 15.65
CA ALA A 464 -25.50 -11.92 15.32
C ALA A 464 -26.29 -13.17 14.89
N GLU A 465 -27.34 -13.52 15.61
CA GLU A 465 -28.25 -14.62 15.27
C GLU A 465 -28.94 -14.37 13.93
N LEU A 466 -29.39 -13.15 13.68
CA LEU A 466 -30.02 -12.77 12.42
C LEU A 466 -29.08 -12.91 11.21
N ALA A 467 -27.83 -12.48 11.35
CA ALA A 467 -26.81 -12.65 10.31
C ALA A 467 -26.55 -14.14 10.00
N ARG A 468 -26.53 -15.00 11.03
CA ARG A 468 -26.40 -16.46 10.84
C ARG A 468 -27.62 -17.07 10.16
N ALA A 469 -28.83 -16.71 10.59
CA ALA A 469 -30.07 -17.23 10.00
C ALA A 469 -30.20 -16.87 8.51
N LEU A 470 -29.81 -15.66 8.12
CA LEU A 470 -29.79 -15.24 6.72
C LEU A 470 -28.73 -16.00 5.90
N ALA A 471 -27.54 -16.22 6.45
CA ALA A 471 -26.52 -17.02 5.80
C ALA A 471 -26.97 -18.48 5.63
N ASP A 472 -27.53 -19.09 6.67
CA ASP A 472 -28.05 -20.46 6.64
C ASP A 472 -29.16 -20.58 5.59
N ARG A 473 -30.05 -19.57 5.50
CA ARG A 473 -31.08 -19.50 4.46
C ARG A 473 -30.49 -19.40 3.05
N ALA A 474 -29.32 -18.78 2.91
CA ALA A 474 -28.55 -18.73 1.66
C ALA A 474 -27.83 -20.05 1.32
N GLY A 475 -27.90 -21.06 2.19
CA GLY A 475 -27.11 -22.29 2.06
C GLY A 475 -25.62 -22.08 2.39
N LEU A 476 -25.31 -21.04 3.17
CA LEU A 476 -23.97 -20.71 3.63
C LEU A 476 -23.89 -20.89 5.14
N ARG A 477 -22.67 -21.05 5.65
CA ARG A 477 -22.41 -20.96 7.10
C ARG A 477 -21.82 -19.60 7.40
N ALA A 478 -22.27 -18.96 8.47
CA ALA A 478 -21.66 -17.73 8.97
C ALA A 478 -20.93 -17.95 10.30
N MET A 479 -19.75 -17.38 10.43
CA MET A 479 -19.01 -17.25 11.68
C MET A 479 -18.91 -15.77 12.02
N VAL A 480 -19.52 -15.38 13.12
CA VAL A 480 -19.37 -14.02 13.66
C VAL A 480 -18.15 -13.96 14.58
N THR A 481 -17.37 -12.89 14.48
CA THR A 481 -16.14 -12.68 15.26
C THR A 481 -16.03 -11.22 15.67
N GLY A 482 -15.41 -10.96 16.83
CA GLY A 482 -15.35 -9.64 17.46
C GLY A 482 -16.45 -9.49 18.51
N ASP A 483 -16.97 -8.29 18.74
CA ASP A 483 -17.80 -7.97 19.92
C ASP A 483 -19.27 -8.41 19.82
N TRP A 484 -19.54 -9.44 19.02
CA TRP A 484 -20.89 -10.00 18.86
C TRP A 484 -21.42 -10.73 20.11
N GLY A 485 -20.56 -11.02 21.09
CA GLY A 485 -20.88 -11.76 22.31
C GLY A 485 -19.67 -12.43 22.95
#